data_AF-A0A354Z613-F1
#
_entry.id   AF-A0A354Z613-F1
#
_cell.length_a   1.000
_cell.length_b   1.000
_cell.length_c   1.000
_cell.angle_alpha   90.00
_cell.angle_beta   90.00
_cell.angle_gamma   90.00
#
_symmetry.space_group_name_H-M   'P 1'
#
loop_
_entity.id
_entity.type
_entity.pdbx_description
1 polymer ?
#
loop_
_entity_poly.entity_id
_entity_poly.type
_entity_poly.pdbx_seq_one_letter_code
_entity_poly.pdbx_strand_id
1 'polypeptide(L)' 'DEQRAAIGRHAGGRVGLFLHTDDFARDHQAMSARGVDFLEQPRHEPYGTVVVFADLYGNRWDLIEPKPTRTR' A
#
# COMPACT_ATOMS: atom_id res chain seq x y z
N ASP A 1 22.40 -15.88 6.03
CA ASP A 1 23.16 -14.61 6.00
C ASP A 1 22.20 -13.47 6.35
N GLU A 2 22.71 -12.29 6.65
CA GLU A 2 21.90 -11.12 7.02
C GLU A 2 21.01 -10.63 5.87
N GLN A 3 21.45 -10.78 4.62
CA GLN A 3 20.71 -10.35 3.43
C GLN A 3 19.40 -11.14 3.26
N ARG A 4 19.44 -12.46 3.43
CA ARG A 4 18.26 -13.34 3.39
C ARG A 4 17.27 -13.03 4.50
N ALA A 5 17.76 -12.69 5.69
CA ALA A 5 16.90 -12.28 6.81
C ALA A 5 16.21 -10.93 6.58
N ALA A 6 16.75 -10.10 5.68
CA ALA A 6 16.19 -8.79 5.35
C ALA A 6 15.08 -8.85 4.27
N ILE A 7 14.95 -9.95 3.52
CA ILE A 7 13.87 -10.13 2.52
C ILE A 7 12.51 -9.94 3.21
N GLY A 8 11.69 -9.03 2.68
CA GLY A 8 10.38 -8.69 3.26
C GLY A 8 10.40 -7.67 4.39
N ARG A 9 11.59 -7.31 4.89
CA ARG A 9 11.78 -6.42 6.03
C ARG A 9 12.67 -5.23 5.68
N HIS A 10 12.74 -4.87 4.40
CA HIS A 10 13.63 -3.81 3.90
C HIS A 10 13.42 -2.45 4.63
N ALA A 11 12.19 -2.16 5.07
CA ALA A 11 11.87 -0.97 5.86
C ALA A 11 11.72 -1.25 7.38
N GLY A 12 12.42 -2.27 7.89
CA GLY A 12 12.37 -2.64 9.30
C GLY A 12 10.99 -3.15 9.76
N GLY A 13 10.20 -3.70 8.84
CA GLY A 13 8.83 -4.18 9.11
C GLY A 13 7.75 -3.09 9.07
N ARG A 14 8.07 -1.88 8.61
CA ARG A 14 7.13 -0.78 8.38
C ARG A 14 6.82 -0.64 6.88
N VAL A 15 5.90 0.24 6.54
CA VAL A 15 5.67 0.66 5.15
C VAL A 15 6.93 1.35 4.64
N GLY A 16 7.42 0.91 3.48
CA GLY A 16 8.59 1.50 2.83
C GLY A 16 8.29 2.15 1.48
N LEU A 17 7.13 1.88 0.90
CA LEU A 17 6.80 2.23 -0.48
C LEU A 17 5.33 2.64 -0.62
N PHE A 18 5.06 3.52 -1.58
CA PHE A 18 3.74 4.04 -1.91
C PHE A 18 3.40 3.76 -3.37
N LEU A 19 2.28 3.09 -3.61
CA LEU A 19 1.67 2.90 -4.92
C LEU A 19 0.51 3.89 -5.07
N HIS A 20 0.69 4.86 -5.97
CA HIS A 20 -0.33 5.86 -6.25
C HIS A 20 -1.34 5.35 -7.28
N THR A 21 -2.61 5.63 -7.07
CA THR A 21 -3.71 5.38 -8.00
C THR A 21 -4.60 6.62 -8.17
N ASP A 22 -5.31 6.68 -9.29
CA ASP A 22 -6.35 7.67 -9.58
C ASP A 22 -7.76 7.22 -9.17
N ASP A 23 -7.94 5.93 -8.86
CA ASP A 23 -9.21 5.33 -8.46
C ASP A 23 -8.96 4.20 -7.47
N PHE A 24 -9.03 4.54 -6.18
CA PHE A 24 -8.78 3.63 -5.09
C PHE A 24 -9.73 2.43 -5.11
N ALA A 25 -11.02 2.67 -5.34
CA ALA A 25 -12.04 1.64 -5.24
C ALA A 25 -11.85 0.57 -6.33
N ARG A 26 -11.61 0.99 -7.57
CA ARG A 26 -11.33 0.12 -8.71
C ARG A 26 -10.11 -0.75 -8.47
N ASP A 27 -8.99 -0.13 -8.10
CA ASP A 27 -7.72 -0.85 -7.95
C ASP A 27 -7.71 -1.73 -6.70
N HIS A 28 -8.26 -1.27 -5.58
CA HIS A 28 -8.43 -2.09 -4.37
C HIS A 28 -9.28 -3.35 -4.64
N GLN A 29 -10.40 -3.20 -5.37
CA GLN A 29 -11.24 -4.34 -5.75
C GLN A 29 -10.50 -5.29 -6.70
N ALA A 30 -9.81 -4.77 -7.71
CA ALA A 30 -9.05 -5.58 -8.66
C ALA A 30 -7.91 -6.35 -7.99
N MET A 31 -7.20 -5.72 -7.05
CA MET A 31 -6.14 -6.34 -6.26
C MET A 31 -6.70 -7.40 -5.31
N SER A 32 -7.82 -7.12 -4.64
CA SER A 32 -8.52 -8.08 -3.77
C SER A 32 -8.95 -9.32 -4.57
N ALA A 33 -9.53 -9.12 -5.75
CA ALA A 33 -9.96 -10.22 -6.63
C ALA A 33 -8.78 -11.07 -7.15
N ARG A 34 -7.57 -10.51 -7.14
CA ARG A 34 -6.32 -11.22 -7.49
C ARG A 34 -5.61 -11.82 -6.29
N GLY A 35 -6.20 -11.75 -5.09
CA GLY A 35 -5.68 -12.37 -3.87
C GLY A 35 -4.55 -11.57 -3.20
N VAL A 36 -4.51 -10.25 -3.36
CA VAL A 36 -3.58 -9.41 -2.60
C VAL A 36 -3.98 -9.39 -1.12
N ASP A 37 -3.00 -9.60 -0.23
CA ASP A 37 -3.18 -9.57 1.22
C ASP A 37 -3.14 -8.12 1.75
N PHE A 38 -4.33 -7.56 1.99
CA PHE A 38 -4.48 -6.30 2.72
C PHE A 38 -4.37 -6.52 4.23
N LEU A 39 -3.54 -5.72 4.89
CA LEU A 39 -3.23 -5.85 6.32
C LEU A 39 -4.20 -5.07 7.22
N GLU A 40 -5.01 -4.20 6.62
CA GLU A 40 -6.00 -3.37 7.29
C GLU A 40 -7.16 -3.01 6.36
N GLN A 41 -8.21 -2.40 6.91
CA GLN A 41 -9.29 -1.81 6.12
C GLN A 41 -8.86 -0.44 5.57
N PRO A 42 -9.38 -0.01 4.40
CA PRO A 42 -9.11 1.31 3.86
C PRO A 42 -9.41 2.44 4.86
N ARG A 43 -8.45 3.36 5.00
CA ARG A 43 -8.55 4.58 5.80
C ARG A 43 -8.81 5.79 4.91
N HIS A 44 -9.65 6.70 5.39
CA HIS A 44 -9.94 7.97 4.74
C HIS A 44 -9.29 9.09 5.53
N GLU A 45 -8.19 9.61 5.01
CA GLU A 45 -7.34 10.58 5.68
C GLU A 45 -7.41 11.93 4.95
N PRO A 46 -7.02 13.06 5.59
CA PRO A 46 -7.03 14.38 4.93
C PRO A 46 -6.21 14.44 3.65
N TYR A 47 -5.20 13.58 3.52
CA TYR A 47 -4.30 13.50 2.36
C TYR A 47 -4.75 12.52 1.28
N GLY A 48 -5.70 11.62 1.54
CA GLY A 48 -6.11 10.59 0.57
C GLY A 48 -6.84 9.41 1.19
N THR A 49 -7.27 8.48 0.33
CA THR A 49 -7.73 7.15 0.74
C THR A 49 -6.56 6.19 0.65
N VAL A 50 -6.29 5.42 1.70
CA VAL A 50 -5.09 4.58 1.82
C VAL A 50 -5.39 3.20 2.42
N VAL A 51 -4.67 2.17 1.99
CA VAL A 51 -4.66 0.85 2.65
C VAL A 51 -3.29 0.20 2.54
N VAL A 52 -2.87 -0.47 3.61
CA VAL A 52 -1.62 -1.24 3.62
C VAL A 52 -1.83 -2.64 3.07
N PHE A 53 -0.95 -3.07 2.16
CA PHE A 53 -0.85 -4.47 1.71
C PHE A 53 0.58 -5.00 1.80
N ALA A 54 0.72 -6.32 1.72
CA ALA A 54 2.02 -6.99 1.62
C ALA A 54 2.27 -7.54 0.20
N ASP A 55 3.51 -7.41 -0.30
CA ASP A 55 3.93 -8.14 -1.50
C ASP A 55 4.26 -9.62 -1.18
N LEU A 56 4.63 -10.40 -2.21
CA LEU A 56 4.96 -11.83 -2.09
C LEU A 56 6.11 -12.14 -1.11
N TYR A 57 6.90 -11.14 -0.75
CA TYR A 57 8.03 -11.28 0.16
C TYR A 57 7.73 -10.71 1.55
N GLY A 58 6.56 -10.10 1.75
CA GLY A 58 6.15 -9.49 3.02
C GLY A 58 6.52 -8.02 3.16
N ASN A 59 7.05 -7.37 2.11
CA ASN A 59 7.27 -5.92 2.17
C ASN A 59 5.93 -5.21 2.22
N ARG A 60 5.83 -4.17 3.05
CA ARG A 60 4.60 -3.40 3.23
C ARG A 60 4.56 -2.18 2.33
N TRP A 61 3.42 -2.00 1.69
CA TRP A 61 3.12 -0.93 0.74
C TRP A 61 1.84 -0.22 1.13
N ASP A 62 1.77 1.08 0.90
CA ASP A 62 0.50 1.82 0.87
C ASP A 62 0.00 1.87 -0.58
N LEU A 63 -1.22 1.38 -0.83
CA LEU A 63 -2.01 1.81 -1.98
C LEU A 63 -2.70 3.11 -1.59
N ILE A 64 -2.50 4.19 -2.35
CA ILE A 64 -3.04 5.51 -2.02
C ILE A 64 -3.64 6.21 -3.23
N GLU A 65 -4.87 6.71 -3.08
CA GLU A 65 -5.44 7.75 -3.95
C GLU A 65 -5.31 9.10 -3.22
N PRO A 66 -4.39 9.98 -3.64
CA PRO A 66 -4.21 11.27 -3.01
C PRO A 66 -5.44 12.15 -3.19
N LYS A 67 -5.76 13.00 -2.21
CA LYS A 67 -6.74 14.05 -2.41
C LYS A 67 -6.25 15.00 -3.52
N PRO A 68 -7.13 15.43 -4.45
CA PRO A 68 -6.77 16.41 -5.45
C PRO A 68 -6.22 17.66 -4.77
N THR A 69 -4.97 17.99 -5.06
CA THR A 69 -4.40 19.24 -4.58
C THR A 69 -5.05 20.36 -5.39
N ARG A 70 -5.85 21.22 -4.74
CA ARG A 70 -6.35 22.43 -5.41
C ARG A 70 -5.16 23.37 -5.60
N THR A 71 -4.56 23.35 -6.78
CA THR A 71 -3.62 24.40 -7.21
C THR A 71 -4.41 25.70 -7.32
N ARG A 72 -4.02 26.72 -6.54
CA ARG A 72 -4.53 28.08 -6.70
C ARG A 72 -3.97 28.73 -7.96
#